data_AF-D1ALR1-F1
#
_entry.id   AF-D1ALR1-F1
#
_cell.length_a   1.000
_cell.length_b   1.000
_cell.length_c   1.000
_cell.angle_alpha   90.00
_cell.angle_beta   90.00
_cell.angle_gamma   90.00
#
_symmetry.space_group_name_H-M   'P 1'
#
loop_
_entity.id
_entity.type
_entity.pdbx_description
1 polymer ?
#
loop_
_entity_poly.entity_id
_entity_poly.type
_entity_poly.pdbx_seq_one_letter_code
_entity_poly.pdbx_strand_id
1 'polypeptide(L)'
;MKSKLLILAGMLLFCQLSFSLSCMYRGYLKENNKVFYVHGKDKEELKNIDYKTFEVVDSLPHFDLLAKDKKNVYYQGKVIKGVNPKTFKIVKENFPPDKGPWKYGCGSSGYIIEDKGIQYELKEVF
;
A
#
# COMPACT_ATOMS: atom_id res chain seq x y z
N MET A 1 46.28 -8.83 8.77
CA MET A 1 45.06 -9.66 8.83
C MET A 1 43.80 -8.91 9.29
N LYS A 2 43.89 -7.81 10.05
CA LYS A 2 42.72 -7.04 10.53
C LYS A 2 42.03 -6.18 9.45
N SER A 3 42.78 -5.69 8.47
CA SER A 3 42.25 -4.83 7.38
C SER A 3 41.34 -5.56 6.39
N LYS A 4 41.67 -6.80 5.99
CA LYS A 4 40.82 -7.62 5.11
C LYS A 4 39.51 -8.04 5.79
N LEU A 5 39.53 -8.25 7.11
CA LEU A 5 38.34 -8.58 7.91
C LEU A 5 37.39 -7.37 8.06
N LEU A 6 37.94 -6.17 8.19
CA LEU A 6 37.16 -4.91 8.22
C LEU A 6 36.51 -4.59 6.88
N ILE A 7 37.20 -4.86 5.76
CA ILE A 7 36.63 -4.70 4.41
C ILE A 7 35.47 -5.69 4.17
N LEU A 8 35.62 -6.95 4.61
CA LEU A 8 34.58 -7.97 4.51
C LEU A 8 33.35 -7.66 5.40
N ALA A 9 33.58 -7.16 6.62
CA ALA A 9 32.51 -6.72 7.53
C ALA A 9 31.76 -5.49 7.01
N GLY A 10 32.47 -4.56 6.35
CA GLY A 10 31.86 -3.40 5.69
C GLY A 10 30.96 -3.78 4.51
N MET A 11 31.37 -4.80 3.71
CA MET A 11 30.56 -5.32 2.61
C MET A 11 29.28 -6.03 3.09
N LEU A 12 29.31 -6.69 4.26
CA LEU A 12 28.13 -7.31 4.86
C LEU A 12 27.10 -6.29 5.37
N LEU A 13 27.56 -5.17 5.96
CA LEU A 13 26.71 -4.09 6.46
C LEU A 13 26.03 -3.30 5.33
N PHE A 14 26.72 -3.10 4.20
CA PHE A 14 26.12 -2.49 3.00
C PHE A 14 25.02 -3.37 2.39
N CYS A 15 25.14 -4.70 2.48
CA CYS A 15 24.16 -5.65 1.95
C CYS A 15 22.85 -5.64 2.76
N GLN A 16 22.91 -5.38 4.08
CA GLN A 16 21.72 -5.26 4.92
C GLN A 16 20.94 -3.95 4.70
N LEU A 17 21.63 -2.86 4.35
CA LEU A 17 20.98 -1.61 3.96
C LEU A 17 20.23 -1.73 2.62
N SER A 18 20.74 -2.53 1.67
CA SER A 18 20.03 -2.83 0.43
C SER A 18 18.84 -3.76 0.62
N PHE A 19 18.89 -4.70 1.58
CA PHE A 19 17.78 -5.61 1.86
C PHE A 19 16.59 -4.91 2.56
N SER A 20 16.90 -3.87 3.35
CA SER A 20 15.93 -2.95 3.96
C SER A 20 15.07 -2.19 2.94
N LEU A 21 15.51 -2.06 1.68
CA LEU A 21 14.79 -1.33 0.63
C LEU A 21 13.64 -2.13 -0.01
N SER A 22 13.45 -3.40 0.36
CA SER A 22 12.49 -4.30 -0.31
C SER A 22 11.02 -4.08 0.09
N CYS A 23 10.75 -3.30 1.14
CA CYS A 23 9.42 -2.93 1.59
C CYS A 23 9.23 -1.42 1.39
N MET A 24 9.12 -0.97 0.14
CA MET A 24 8.86 0.44 -0.13
C MET A 24 7.44 0.81 0.34
N TYR A 25 7.29 1.97 1.00
CA TYR A 25 5.99 2.44 1.50
C TYR A 25 4.96 2.56 0.36
N ARG A 26 3.73 2.10 0.62
CA ARG A 26 2.60 2.26 -0.29
C ARG A 26 1.42 2.80 0.50
N GLY A 27 0.92 3.97 0.11
CA GLY A 27 -0.15 4.57 0.86
C GLY A 27 -0.53 5.97 0.44
N TYR A 28 -1.47 6.55 1.17
CA TYR A 28 -1.98 7.89 0.88
C TYR A 28 -1.29 8.94 1.75
N LEU A 29 -0.88 10.04 1.12
CA LEU A 29 -0.29 11.19 1.79
C LEU A 29 -1.21 12.41 1.64
N LYS A 30 -1.53 13.08 2.75
CA LYS A 30 -2.30 14.33 2.78
C LYS A 30 -1.37 15.50 3.10
N GLU A 31 -1.24 16.46 2.18
CA GLU A 31 -0.43 17.67 2.37
C GLU A 31 -1.01 18.83 1.55
N ASN A 32 -0.93 20.06 2.04
CA ASN A 32 -1.30 21.26 1.27
C ASN A 32 -2.68 21.20 0.58
N ASN A 33 -3.71 20.66 1.26
CA ASN A 33 -5.06 20.43 0.72
C ASN A 33 -5.12 19.52 -0.52
N LYS A 34 -4.10 18.68 -0.71
CA LYS A 34 -4.00 17.69 -1.78
C LYS A 34 -3.83 16.31 -1.18
N VAL A 35 -4.22 15.31 -1.96
CA VAL A 35 -4.02 13.90 -1.63
C VAL A 35 -3.14 13.29 -2.70
N PHE A 36 -2.16 12.52 -2.26
CA PHE A 36 -1.26 11.78 -3.13
C PHE A 36 -1.34 10.30 -2.81
N TYR A 37 -1.11 9.46 -3.81
CA TYR A 37 -0.81 8.05 -3.61
C TYR A 37 0.68 7.85 -3.84
N VAL A 38 1.34 7.23 -2.87
CA VAL A 38 2.77 6.94 -2.88
C VAL A 38 2.93 5.46 -3.16
N HIS A 39 3.77 5.13 -4.13
CA HIS A 39 4.21 3.76 -4.41
C HIS A 39 5.74 3.76 -4.48
N GLY A 40 6.34 3.51 -3.33
CA GLY A 40 7.78 3.61 -3.15
C GLY A 40 8.35 4.99 -3.42
N LYS A 41 9.04 5.17 -4.55
CA LYS A 41 9.60 6.48 -4.93
C LYS A 41 8.61 7.33 -5.71
N ASP A 42 7.57 6.71 -6.25
CA ASP A 42 6.57 7.38 -7.05
C ASP A 42 5.53 8.03 -6.14
N LYS A 43 5.15 9.27 -6.47
CA LYS A 43 4.14 10.06 -5.76
C LYS A 43 3.22 10.70 -6.79
N GLU A 44 1.98 10.24 -6.83
CA GLU A 44 0.97 10.71 -7.79
C GLU A 44 -0.09 11.56 -7.08
N GLU A 45 -0.36 12.76 -7.58
CA GLU A 45 -1.45 13.61 -7.05
C GLU A 45 -2.79 13.10 -7.56
N LEU A 46 -3.71 12.79 -6.65
CA LEU A 46 -5.07 12.41 -7.00
C LEU A 46 -5.89 13.67 -7.32
N LYS A 47 -6.53 13.67 -8.48
CA LYS A 47 -7.40 14.77 -8.94
C LYS A 47 -8.85 14.56 -8.51
N ASN A 48 -9.58 15.66 -8.38
CA ASN A 48 -11.02 15.69 -8.04
C ASN A 48 -11.39 15.04 -6.69
N ILE A 49 -10.45 15.03 -5.74
CA ILE A 49 -10.67 14.51 -4.38
C ILE A 49 -11.43 15.51 -3.53
N ASP A 50 -12.43 15.03 -2.78
CA ASP A 50 -12.96 15.81 -1.66
C ASP A 50 -12.04 15.67 -0.44
N TYR A 51 -11.04 16.55 -0.37
CA TYR A 51 -9.99 16.53 0.66
C TYR A 51 -10.53 16.50 2.10
N LYS A 52 -11.64 17.21 2.36
CA LYS A 52 -12.22 17.33 3.71
C LYS A 52 -12.79 16.01 4.20
N THR A 53 -13.34 15.21 3.29
CA THR A 53 -13.97 13.92 3.60
C THR A 53 -13.07 12.73 3.29
N PHE A 54 -11.85 12.97 2.78
CA PHE A 54 -10.92 11.92 2.42
C PHE A 54 -10.33 11.25 3.67
N GLU A 55 -10.51 9.94 3.75
CA GLU A 55 -10.01 9.09 4.82
C GLU A 55 -9.44 7.77 4.28
N VAL A 56 -8.37 7.30 4.90
CA VAL A 56 -7.81 5.95 4.68
C VAL A 56 -8.69 4.97 5.45
N VAL A 57 -9.12 3.90 4.77
CA VAL A 57 -10.14 2.96 5.27
C VAL A 57 -9.49 1.71 5.86
N ASP A 58 -8.35 1.31 5.31
CA ASP A 58 -7.60 0.17 5.79
C ASP A 58 -6.14 0.57 6.03
N SER A 59 -5.66 0.36 7.25
CA SER A 59 -4.27 0.54 7.64
C SER A 59 -3.72 -0.80 8.08
N LEU A 60 -3.32 -1.60 7.10
CA LEU A 60 -2.45 -2.74 7.36
C LEU A 60 -1.13 -2.22 7.94
N PRO A 61 -0.42 -3.02 8.74
CA PRO A 61 0.96 -2.72 9.07
C PRO A 61 1.73 -2.51 7.75
N HIS A 62 2.19 -1.28 7.54
CA HIS A 62 3.01 -0.82 6.41
C HIS A 62 2.30 -0.42 5.10
N PHE A 63 0.99 -0.65 4.93
CA PHE A 63 0.30 -0.32 3.65
C PHE A 63 -1.09 0.29 3.84
N ASP A 64 -1.31 1.45 3.21
CA ASP A 64 -2.59 2.17 3.21
C ASP A 64 -3.21 2.11 1.79
N LEU A 65 -3.74 0.95 1.39
CA LEU A 65 -4.14 0.73 -0.02
C LEU A 65 -5.58 1.17 -0.33
N LEU A 66 -6.46 1.19 0.67
CA LEU A 66 -7.86 1.58 0.52
C LEU A 66 -8.12 2.93 1.18
N ALA A 67 -8.80 3.81 0.46
CA ALA A 67 -9.28 5.07 0.98
C ALA A 67 -10.65 5.39 0.40
N LYS A 68 -11.32 6.41 0.96
CA LYS A 68 -12.57 6.93 0.42
C LYS A 68 -12.68 8.42 0.65
N ASP A 69 -13.53 9.05 -0.13
CA ASP A 69 -14.12 10.34 0.19
C ASP A 69 -15.65 10.24 0.14
N LYS A 70 -16.37 11.36 0.26
CA LYS A 70 -17.84 11.34 0.23
C LYS A 70 -18.45 10.81 -1.07
N LYS A 71 -17.69 10.76 -2.17
CA LYS A 71 -18.17 10.39 -3.52
C LYS A 71 -17.62 9.03 -3.98
N ASN A 72 -16.36 8.73 -3.69
CA ASN A 72 -15.64 7.63 -4.31
C ASN A 72 -14.91 6.76 -3.27
N VAL A 73 -14.71 5.49 -3.63
CA VAL A 73 -13.76 4.59 -2.99
C VAL A 73 -12.53 4.46 -3.89
N TYR A 74 -11.35 4.45 -3.29
CA TYR A 74 -10.06 4.41 -3.96
C TYR A 74 -9.28 3.17 -3.55
N TYR A 75 -8.70 2.49 -4.52
CA TYR A 75 -7.73 1.42 -4.33
C TYR A 75 -6.46 1.78 -5.09
N GLN A 76 -5.34 1.87 -4.36
CA GLN A 76 -4.03 2.25 -4.90
C GLN A 76 -4.06 3.54 -5.75
N GLY A 77 -4.74 4.57 -5.23
CA GLY A 77 -4.89 5.84 -5.93
C GLY A 77 -5.97 5.88 -7.03
N LYS A 78 -6.57 4.74 -7.38
CA LYS A 78 -7.55 4.61 -8.48
C LYS A 78 -8.97 4.47 -7.94
N VAL A 79 -9.93 5.15 -8.59
CA VAL A 79 -11.36 5.05 -8.26
C VAL A 79 -11.89 3.65 -8.58
N ILE A 80 -12.57 3.03 -7.63
CA ILE A 80 -13.33 1.79 -7.83
C ILE A 80 -14.72 2.15 -8.37
N LYS A 81 -14.93 1.94 -9.67
CA LYS A 81 -16.18 2.36 -10.34
C LYS A 81 -17.39 1.60 -9.79
N GLY A 82 -18.46 2.34 -9.53
CA GLY A 82 -19.76 1.79 -9.12
C GLY A 82 -19.86 1.43 -7.64
N VAL A 83 -18.79 1.57 -6.86
CA VAL A 83 -18.78 1.29 -5.42
C VAL A 83 -19.18 2.53 -4.64
N ASN A 84 -20.17 2.40 -3.76
CA ASN A 84 -20.64 3.49 -2.92
C ASN A 84 -19.82 3.59 -1.62
N PRO A 85 -19.19 4.75 -1.32
CA PRO A 85 -18.33 4.93 -0.13
C PRO A 85 -19.06 4.83 1.22
N LYS A 86 -20.39 4.85 1.22
CA LYS A 86 -21.20 4.73 2.43
C LYS A 86 -21.63 3.30 2.75
N THR A 87 -21.67 2.42 1.74
CA THR A 87 -22.26 1.07 1.89
C THR A 87 -21.26 -0.05 1.64
N PHE A 88 -20.09 0.25 1.06
CA PHE A 88 -19.07 -0.78 0.88
C PHE A 88 -18.48 -1.24 2.23
N LYS A 89 -18.01 -2.48 2.25
CA LYS A 89 -17.28 -3.08 3.35
C LYS A 89 -16.15 -3.96 2.83
N ILE A 90 -15.09 -4.11 3.61
CA ILE A 90 -14.04 -5.08 3.36
C ILE A 90 -14.56 -6.44 3.83
N VAL A 91 -14.62 -7.41 2.92
CA VAL A 91 -15.05 -8.79 3.21
C VAL A 91 -13.85 -9.66 3.55
N LYS A 92 -12.75 -9.46 2.83
CA LYS A 92 -11.55 -10.26 2.99
C LYS A 92 -10.31 -9.50 2.56
N GLU A 93 -9.25 -9.63 3.34
CA GLU A 93 -7.89 -9.29 2.93
C GLU A 93 -7.23 -10.52 2.31
N ASN A 94 -6.63 -10.34 1.15
CA ASN A 94 -5.82 -11.36 0.53
C ASN A 94 -4.35 -11.01 0.81
N PHE A 95 -3.61 -11.96 1.38
CA PHE A 95 -2.16 -11.88 1.53
C PHE A 95 -1.49 -12.71 0.43
N PRO A 96 -0.34 -12.29 -0.10
CA PRO A 96 0.39 -13.12 -1.05
C PRO A 96 0.75 -14.45 -0.36
N PRO A 97 0.70 -15.59 -1.06
CA PRO A 97 1.21 -16.83 -0.52
C PRO A 97 2.65 -16.59 -0.08
N ASP A 98 2.96 -16.96 1.17
CA ASP A 98 4.23 -16.71 1.84
C ASP A 98 5.41 -17.15 0.96
N LYS A 99 6.19 -16.20 0.40
CA LYS A 99 7.32 -16.48 -0.50
C LYS A 99 8.68 -16.18 0.13
N GLY A 100 8.78 -16.09 1.45
CA GLY A 100 10.05 -15.76 2.11
C GLY A 100 10.20 -16.32 3.51
N PRO A 101 11.45 -16.37 4.04
CA PRO A 101 11.74 -16.81 5.41
C PRO A 101 11.16 -15.88 6.48
N TRP A 102 10.72 -14.69 6.08
CA TRP A 102 9.99 -13.74 6.91
C TRP A 102 8.51 -13.89 6.54
N LYS A 103 7.71 -14.47 7.43
CA LYS A 103 6.27 -14.82 7.30
C LYS A 103 5.32 -13.67 6.87
N TYR A 104 5.87 -12.53 6.48
CA TYR A 104 5.21 -11.36 5.93
C TYR A 104 5.96 -10.97 4.67
N GLY A 105 5.50 -11.44 3.51
CA GLY A 105 5.96 -10.88 2.24
C GLY A 105 5.61 -9.38 2.18
N CYS A 106 6.53 -8.56 1.66
CA CYS A 106 6.27 -7.15 1.34
C CYS A 106 5.22 -7.05 0.22
N GLY A 107 3.94 -7.20 0.54
CA GLY A 107 2.85 -7.35 -0.44
C GLY A 107 1.52 -7.57 0.25
N SER A 108 0.50 -6.77 -0.06
CA SER A 108 -0.89 -7.16 0.19
C SER A 108 -1.38 -7.76 -1.13
N SER A 109 -1.91 -8.98 -1.20
CA SER A 109 -2.37 -9.52 -2.49
C SER A 109 -3.75 -8.98 -2.91
N GLY A 110 -4.32 -8.10 -2.07
CA GLY A 110 -5.45 -7.25 -2.39
C GLY A 110 -6.62 -7.45 -1.44
N TYR A 111 -7.83 -7.15 -1.89
CA TYR A 111 -9.04 -7.18 -1.08
C TYR A 111 -10.20 -7.79 -1.84
N ILE A 112 -11.10 -8.43 -1.12
CA ILE A 112 -12.47 -8.58 -1.57
C ILE A 112 -13.26 -7.52 -0.81
N ILE A 113 -13.84 -6.58 -1.53
CA ILE A 113 -14.82 -5.64 -0.98
C ILE A 113 -16.21 -6.01 -1.48
N GLU A 114 -17.23 -5.68 -0.70
CA GLU A 114 -18.62 -5.85 -1.10
C GLU A 114 -19.34 -4.52 -1.01
N ASP A 115 -20.15 -4.21 -2.02
CA ASP A 115 -21.13 -3.12 -1.97
C ASP A 115 -22.50 -3.64 -2.39
N LYS A 116 -23.50 -3.52 -1.51
CA LYS A 116 -24.88 -3.96 -1.75
C LYS A 116 -25.01 -5.39 -2.30
N GLY A 117 -24.21 -6.32 -1.78
CA GLY A 117 -24.21 -7.72 -2.19
C GLY A 117 -23.41 -8.03 -3.46
N ILE A 118 -22.81 -7.03 -4.11
CA ILE A 118 -21.88 -7.23 -5.22
C ILE A 118 -20.45 -7.24 -4.67
N GLN A 119 -19.70 -8.31 -4.96
CA GLN A 119 -18.31 -8.42 -4.55
C GLN A 119 -17.35 -7.97 -5.66
N TYR A 120 -16.29 -7.29 -5.26
CA TYR A 120 -15.22 -6.79 -6.12
C TYR A 120 -13.90 -7.36 -5.61
N GLU A 121 -13.19 -8.06 -6.49
CA GLU A 121 -11.86 -8.56 -6.20
C GLU A 121 -10.82 -7.53 -6.66
N LEU A 122 -10.17 -6.89 -5.70
CA LEU A 122 -9.08 -5.95 -5.89
C LEU A 122 -7.77 -6.73 -5.76
N LYS A 123 -6.89 -6.63 -6.76
CA LYS A 123 -5.59 -7.31 -6.76
C LYS A 123 -4.48 -6.29 -6.96
N GLU A 124 -3.38 -6.48 -6.24
CA GLU A 124 -2.14 -5.82 -6.62
C GLU A 124 -1.63 -6.43 -7.93
N VAL A 125 -1.37 -5.57 -8.91
CA VAL A 125 -0.65 -5.95 -10.13
C VAL A 125 0.82 -5.65 -9.87
N PHE A 126 1.64 -6.69 -9.78
CA PHE A 126 3.09 -6.60 -9.61
C PHE A 126 3.81 -6.43 -10.95
#